data_AF-A0A737EUZ7-F1
#
_entry.id   AF-A0A737EUZ7-F1
#
_cell.length_a   1.000
_cell.length_b   1.000
_cell.length_c   1.000
_cell.angle_alpha   90.00
_cell.angle_beta   90.00
_cell.angle_gamma   90.00
#
_symmetry.space_group_name_H-M   'P 1'
#
loop_
_entity.id
_entity.type
_entity.pdbx_description
1 polymer ?
#
loop_
_entity_poly.entity_id
_entity_poly.type
_entity_poly.pdbx_seq_one_letter_code
_entity_poly.pdbx_strand_id
1 'polypeptide(L)'
;MRGIGAVIHFRSPTGSSEPLPDFSGMWNSIRDWFTLPAQDEAAQCFRVFYQPDEATSSPDRLKCFLKLKALASPGRQDNFTAERILGTDETICMIASGKNSDFPPVTLHLNDQEWHSIRHQEEAVDSPLSSESDNNQAATATGTEERDAAPLESFPITRAQIKAWHDLSPEAKCEAGGWKVWAQTQGIAISSAGNYLSNTGLRLRGRVRLQPPGERGAPITNTQIQAWQALSQEEKRLAGGWMTWVQAQGISISSAKNYLSNTGLTLFGIERLQPPGERGTPITNTQIQAWQALSQEAKRESGGWIKWAQAQGISIGSASACLRNTGLTPGGAERLQPLGKKGDPITLAQLLAWFNMSSEERREAGGWATWAQTQGISYRSAKKYLALTDSETPPES
;
A
#
# COMPACT_ATOMS: atom_id res chain seq x y z
N MET A 1 28.47 -40.49 20.30
CA MET A 1 29.05 -40.45 18.95
C MET A 1 28.63 -39.14 18.30
N ARG A 2 29.59 -38.27 17.95
CA ARG A 2 29.29 -37.01 17.23
C ARG A 2 28.92 -37.37 15.79
N GLY A 3 27.66 -37.16 15.41
CA GLY A 3 27.21 -37.33 14.03
C GLY A 3 27.83 -36.25 13.16
N ILE A 4 28.73 -36.66 12.27
CA ILE A 4 29.31 -35.82 11.22
C ILE A 4 28.19 -35.63 10.19
N GLY A 5 27.56 -34.46 10.18
CA GLY A 5 26.56 -34.11 9.17
C GLY A 5 27.18 -34.10 7.77
N ALA A 6 26.45 -34.59 6.78
CA ALA A 6 26.92 -34.76 5.41
C ALA A 6 27.52 -33.46 4.84
N VAL A 7 28.71 -33.58 4.25
CA VAL A 7 29.34 -32.47 3.51
C VAL A 7 28.68 -32.40 2.14
N ILE A 8 27.88 -31.35 1.94
CA ILE A 8 27.16 -31.11 0.69
C ILE A 8 28.09 -30.34 -0.25
N HIS A 9 28.55 -31.00 -1.31
CA HIS A 9 29.40 -30.38 -2.32
C HIS A 9 28.55 -29.56 -3.31
N PHE A 10 28.79 -28.25 -3.37
CA PHE A 10 28.25 -27.35 -4.39
C PHE A 10 29.18 -27.36 -5.63
N ARG A 11 28.60 -27.24 -6.84
CA ARG A 11 29.35 -27.39 -8.10
C ARG A 11 30.43 -26.30 -8.23
N SER A 12 31.68 -26.70 -8.45
CA SER A 12 32.77 -25.75 -8.80
C SER A 12 32.83 -25.56 -10.32
N PRO A 13 33.03 -24.33 -10.86
CA PRO A 13 32.88 -24.09 -12.29
C PRO A 13 34.17 -24.27 -13.08
N THR A 14 34.06 -24.93 -14.23
CA THR A 14 35.04 -24.89 -15.31
C THR A 14 34.71 -23.69 -16.20
N GLY A 15 35.52 -22.64 -16.14
CA GLY A 15 35.63 -21.59 -17.17
C GLY A 15 34.48 -20.58 -17.30
N SER A 16 34.45 -19.53 -16.47
CA SER A 16 33.85 -18.23 -16.82
C SER A 16 34.47 -17.11 -15.97
N SER A 17 34.64 -15.91 -16.56
CA SER A 17 35.47 -14.79 -16.06
C SER A 17 34.75 -13.74 -15.20
N GLU A 18 33.64 -14.07 -14.54
CA GLU A 18 33.05 -13.19 -13.50
C GLU A 18 33.19 -13.84 -12.12
N PRO A 19 33.43 -13.07 -11.04
CA PRO A 19 33.47 -13.62 -9.69
C PRO A 19 32.06 -14.06 -9.29
N LEU A 20 31.77 -15.36 -9.41
CA LEU A 20 30.51 -15.94 -8.98
C LEU A 20 30.35 -15.93 -7.44
N PRO A 21 29.11 -15.91 -6.93
CA PRO A 21 28.84 -15.96 -5.48
C PRO A 21 29.36 -17.26 -4.84
N ASP A 22 29.98 -17.15 -3.66
CA ASP A 22 30.39 -18.32 -2.87
C ASP A 22 29.18 -18.98 -2.20
N PHE A 23 28.49 -19.86 -2.93
CA PHE A 23 27.30 -20.55 -2.44
C PHE A 23 27.55 -21.45 -1.23
N SER A 24 28.78 -21.95 -1.04
CA SER A 24 29.15 -22.75 0.13
C SER A 24 29.28 -21.86 1.38
N GLY A 25 29.95 -20.71 1.24
CA GLY A 25 29.99 -19.67 2.27
C GLY A 25 28.59 -19.15 2.62
N MET A 26 27.76 -18.89 1.61
CA MET A 26 26.37 -18.48 1.76
C MET A 26 25.54 -19.51 2.54
N TRP A 27 25.57 -20.80 2.15
CA TRP A 27 24.87 -21.85 2.90
C TRP A 27 25.33 -21.92 4.36
N ASN A 28 26.65 -21.87 4.60
CA ASN A 28 27.20 -21.91 5.96
C ASN A 28 26.74 -20.71 6.83
N SER A 29 26.46 -19.55 6.22
CA SER A 29 26.00 -18.35 6.93
C SER A 29 24.55 -18.39 7.42
N ILE A 30 23.74 -19.32 6.89
CA ILE A 30 22.33 -19.51 7.27
C ILE A 30 22.04 -20.92 7.79
N ARG A 31 23.04 -21.81 7.80
CA ARG A 31 22.90 -23.21 8.23
C ARG A 31 22.34 -23.34 9.65
N ASP A 32 22.69 -22.40 10.53
CA ASP A 32 22.23 -22.32 11.92
C ASP A 32 20.76 -21.91 12.05
N TRP A 33 20.10 -21.50 10.96
CA TRP A 33 18.67 -21.17 10.96
C TRP A 33 17.80 -22.42 10.96
N PHE A 34 18.36 -23.57 10.57
CA PHE A 34 17.66 -24.84 10.43
C PHE A 34 18.04 -25.80 11.56
N THR A 35 17.05 -26.54 12.06
CA THR A 35 17.29 -27.61 13.03
C THR A 35 18.12 -28.72 12.39
N LEU A 36 18.94 -29.43 13.18
CA LEU A 36 19.78 -30.52 12.67
C LEU A 36 19.06 -31.53 11.75
N PRO A 37 17.84 -32.02 12.03
CA PRO A 37 17.14 -32.93 11.12
C PRO A 37 16.64 -32.26 9.83
N ALA A 38 16.46 -30.94 9.81
CA ALA A 38 15.99 -30.18 8.65
C ALA A 38 17.14 -29.68 7.75
N GLN A 39 18.40 -29.75 8.20
CA GLN A 39 19.54 -29.15 7.49
C GLN A 39 19.81 -29.78 6.13
N ASP A 40 19.70 -31.10 6.00
CA ASP A 40 19.95 -31.78 4.72
C ASP A 40 18.88 -31.44 3.67
N GLU A 41 17.62 -31.36 4.11
CA GLU A 41 16.48 -30.98 3.26
C GLU A 41 16.54 -29.50 2.87
N ALA A 42 16.86 -28.62 3.83
CA ALA A 42 17.04 -27.20 3.58
C ALA A 42 18.22 -26.93 2.64
N ALA A 43 19.32 -27.67 2.76
CA ALA A 43 20.47 -27.56 1.87
C ALA A 43 20.13 -27.97 0.42
N GLN A 44 19.33 -29.02 0.26
CA GLN A 44 18.85 -29.43 -1.06
C GLN A 44 17.93 -28.36 -1.68
N CYS A 45 17.02 -27.80 -0.90
CA CYS A 45 16.18 -26.69 -1.34
C CYS A 45 17.02 -25.45 -1.71
N PHE A 46 18.07 -25.16 -0.94
CA PHE A 46 19.01 -24.06 -1.18
C PHE A 46 19.77 -24.24 -2.50
N ARG A 47 20.24 -25.46 -2.76
CA ARG A 47 20.88 -25.79 -4.02
C ARG A 47 19.92 -25.61 -5.19
N VAL A 48 18.72 -26.18 -5.15
CA VAL A 48 17.75 -26.08 -6.28
C VAL A 48 17.34 -24.63 -6.53
N PHE A 49 17.24 -23.81 -5.49
CA PHE A 49 16.87 -22.41 -5.61
C PHE A 49 17.96 -21.57 -6.31
N TYR A 50 19.22 -21.68 -5.88
CA TYR A 50 20.34 -20.88 -6.41
C TYR A 50 21.07 -21.51 -7.60
N GLN A 51 21.09 -22.83 -7.68
CA GLN A 51 21.77 -23.63 -8.70
C GLN A 51 20.77 -24.66 -9.29
N PRO A 52 19.71 -24.20 -9.99
CA PRO A 52 18.78 -25.11 -10.64
C PRO A 52 19.48 -25.92 -11.74
N ASP A 53 19.10 -27.18 -11.90
CA ASP A 53 19.42 -27.94 -13.12
C ASP A 53 18.56 -27.42 -14.29
N GLU A 54 18.98 -27.64 -15.54
CA GLU A 54 18.29 -27.15 -16.76
C GLU A 54 16.80 -27.57 -16.84
N ALA A 55 16.41 -28.64 -16.14
CA ALA A 55 15.04 -29.13 -16.09
C ALA A 55 14.16 -28.47 -14.99
N THR A 56 14.73 -27.62 -14.13
CA THR A 56 14.00 -27.08 -12.97
C THR A 56 13.17 -25.85 -13.37
N SER A 57 11.85 -25.94 -13.19
CA SER A 57 10.92 -24.86 -13.52
C SER A 57 10.95 -23.70 -12.49
N SER A 58 10.57 -22.49 -12.90
CA SER A 58 10.39 -21.35 -11.97
C SER A 58 9.42 -21.66 -10.81
N PRO A 59 8.27 -22.32 -11.04
CA PRO A 59 7.40 -22.82 -9.97
C PRO A 59 8.11 -23.73 -8.96
N ASP A 60 8.93 -24.67 -9.41
CA ASP A 60 9.60 -25.61 -8.50
C ASP A 60 10.73 -24.95 -7.72
N ARG A 61 11.41 -23.97 -8.33
CA ARG A 61 12.36 -23.10 -7.62
C ARG A 61 11.68 -22.29 -6.53
N LEU A 62 10.47 -21.76 -6.79
CA LEU A 62 9.69 -21.06 -5.77
C LEU A 62 9.24 -22.01 -4.64
N LYS A 63 8.81 -23.24 -4.97
CA LYS A 63 8.47 -24.24 -3.94
C LYS A 63 9.67 -24.54 -3.04
N CYS A 64 10.87 -24.70 -3.61
CA CYS A 64 12.09 -24.86 -2.83
C CYS A 64 12.38 -23.65 -1.94
N PHE A 65 12.18 -22.42 -2.43
CA PHE A 65 12.33 -21.20 -1.63
C PHE A 65 11.35 -21.12 -0.45
N LEU A 66 10.08 -21.45 -0.67
CA LEU A 66 9.07 -21.45 0.39
C LEU A 66 9.30 -22.59 1.39
N LYS A 67 9.74 -23.76 0.91
CA LYS A 67 10.12 -24.87 1.78
C LYS A 67 11.33 -24.54 2.65
N LEU A 68 12.33 -23.86 2.08
CA LEU A 68 13.43 -23.25 2.84
C LEU A 68 12.93 -22.33 3.93
N LYS A 69 12.00 -21.42 3.61
CA LYS A 69 11.40 -20.53 4.59
C LYS A 69 10.70 -21.31 5.71
N ALA A 70 9.90 -22.32 5.37
CA ALA A 70 9.17 -23.12 6.35
C ALA A 70 10.09 -23.93 7.28
N LEU A 71 11.20 -24.47 6.74
CA LEU A 71 12.19 -25.22 7.53
C LEU A 71 13.05 -24.33 8.43
N ALA A 72 13.09 -23.02 8.18
CA ALA A 72 13.81 -22.08 9.03
C ALA A 72 13.10 -21.88 10.38
N SER A 73 13.89 -21.68 11.43
CA SER A 73 13.39 -21.40 12.78
C SER A 73 12.44 -20.19 12.76
N PRO A 74 11.37 -20.13 13.57
CA PRO A 74 10.33 -19.11 13.48
C PRO A 74 10.86 -17.66 13.43
N GLY A 75 11.86 -17.32 14.24
CA GLY A 75 12.49 -15.98 14.24
C GLY A 75 13.42 -15.67 13.04
N ARG A 76 13.54 -16.58 12.07
CA ARG A 76 14.36 -16.45 10.85
C ARG A 76 13.54 -16.49 9.58
N GLN A 77 12.24 -16.83 9.64
CA GLN A 77 11.39 -16.95 8.45
C GLN A 77 11.16 -15.60 7.76
N ASP A 78 11.15 -14.51 8.52
CA ASP A 78 11.03 -13.13 7.99
C ASP A 78 12.24 -12.70 7.14
N ASN A 79 13.36 -13.42 7.23
CA ASN A 79 14.51 -13.20 6.35
C ASN A 79 14.24 -13.68 4.92
N PHE A 80 13.18 -14.45 4.68
CA PHE A 80 12.78 -14.95 3.36
C PHE A 80 11.59 -14.14 2.82
N THR A 81 11.86 -13.31 1.83
CA THR A 81 10.85 -12.45 1.20
C THR A 81 10.69 -12.80 -0.28
N ALA A 82 9.45 -13.00 -0.72
CA ALA A 82 9.11 -13.13 -2.14
C ALA A 82 8.14 -12.01 -2.52
N GLU A 83 8.56 -11.14 -3.44
CA GLU A 83 7.81 -9.98 -3.90
C GLU A 83 7.47 -10.14 -5.38
N ARG A 84 6.18 -10.06 -5.73
CA ARG A 84 5.71 -10.05 -7.12
C ARG A 84 5.77 -8.63 -7.66
N ILE A 85 6.39 -8.44 -8.82
CA ILE A 85 6.40 -7.15 -9.51
C ILE A 85 5.08 -7.01 -10.27
N LEU A 86 4.34 -5.96 -9.95
CA LEU A 86 3.04 -5.70 -10.58
C LEU A 86 3.22 -5.39 -12.07
N GLY A 87 2.69 -6.27 -12.93
CA GLY A 87 2.67 -6.10 -14.37
C GLY A 87 3.81 -6.74 -15.16
N THR A 88 4.71 -7.53 -14.54
CA THR A 88 5.85 -8.15 -15.25
C THR A 88 5.98 -9.68 -15.12
N ASP A 89 4.99 -10.40 -14.57
CA ASP A 89 5.05 -11.86 -14.29
C ASP A 89 6.31 -12.31 -13.52
N GLU A 90 7.02 -11.36 -12.91
CA GLU A 90 8.26 -11.60 -12.19
C GLU A 90 8.00 -11.65 -10.69
N THR A 91 8.63 -12.60 -10.05
CA THR A 91 8.68 -12.74 -8.61
C THR A 91 10.13 -12.72 -8.17
N ILE A 92 10.49 -11.74 -7.34
CA ILE A 92 11.83 -11.62 -6.78
C ILE A 92 11.84 -12.29 -5.41
N CYS A 93 12.67 -13.32 -5.26
CA CYS A 93 12.89 -14.03 -4.01
C CYS A 93 14.23 -13.61 -3.39
N MET A 94 14.23 -13.25 -2.12
CA MET A 94 15.41 -12.75 -1.39
C MET A 94 15.56 -13.45 -0.03
N ILE A 95 16.81 -13.68 0.36
CA ILE A 95 17.21 -14.19 1.68
C ILE A 95 18.12 -13.16 2.35
N ALA A 96 17.67 -12.56 3.44
CA ALA A 96 18.40 -11.51 4.15
C ALA A 96 19.10 -12.09 5.40
N SER A 97 20.40 -12.36 5.30
CA SER A 97 21.22 -12.65 6.49
C SER A 97 21.76 -11.33 7.03
N GLY A 98 21.21 -10.86 8.16
CA GLY A 98 21.39 -9.51 8.71
C GLY A 98 22.81 -9.06 9.10
N LYS A 99 23.87 -9.66 8.56
CA LYS A 99 25.26 -9.23 8.76
C LYS A 99 25.93 -8.61 7.53
N ASN A 100 25.39 -8.82 6.33
CA ASN A 100 25.66 -8.14 5.06
C ASN A 100 24.83 -8.95 4.06
N SER A 101 23.92 -8.33 3.29
CA SER A 101 23.04 -9.06 2.38
C SER A 101 23.81 -9.53 1.14
N ASP A 102 24.61 -10.59 1.30
CA ASP A 102 25.48 -11.16 0.26
C ASP A 102 24.75 -12.21 -0.60
N PHE A 103 23.45 -12.41 -0.37
CA PHE A 103 22.64 -13.32 -1.19
C PHE A 103 22.09 -12.58 -2.42
N PRO A 104 22.41 -13.04 -3.64
CA PRO A 104 21.84 -12.45 -4.84
C PRO A 104 20.33 -12.70 -4.88
N PRO A 105 19.52 -11.70 -5.27
CA PRO A 105 18.09 -11.92 -5.50
C PRO A 105 17.89 -12.88 -6.67
N VAL A 106 16.88 -13.76 -6.56
CA VAL A 106 16.51 -14.66 -7.65
C VAL A 106 15.18 -14.20 -8.24
N THR A 107 15.22 -13.79 -9.51
CA THR A 107 14.01 -13.46 -10.27
C THR A 107 13.45 -14.74 -10.90
N LEU A 108 12.19 -15.05 -10.60
CA LEU A 108 11.43 -16.17 -11.14
C LEU A 108 10.28 -15.65 -11.97
N HIS A 109 10.11 -16.17 -13.18
CA HIS A 109 8.97 -15.84 -14.05
C HIS A 109 7.83 -16.82 -13.77
N LEU A 110 6.70 -16.30 -13.27
CA LEU A 110 5.54 -17.05 -12.81
C LEU A 110 4.27 -16.34 -13.27
N ASN A 111 3.34 -17.06 -13.91
CA ASN A 111 2.04 -16.48 -14.22
C ASN A 111 1.19 -16.28 -12.94
N ASP A 112 0.13 -15.46 -13.03
CA ASP A 112 -0.72 -15.14 -11.88
C ASP A 112 -1.32 -16.41 -11.22
N GLN A 113 -1.73 -17.39 -12.02
CA GLN A 113 -2.36 -18.62 -11.53
C GLN A 113 -1.38 -19.50 -10.75
N GLU A 114 -0.15 -19.65 -11.25
CA GLU A 114 0.93 -20.42 -10.60
C GLU A 114 1.33 -19.78 -9.27
N TRP A 115 1.47 -18.46 -9.23
CA TRP A 115 1.81 -17.72 -8.02
C TRP A 115 0.76 -17.89 -6.93
N HIS A 116 -0.53 -17.74 -7.27
CA HIS A 116 -1.62 -17.91 -6.33
C HIS A 116 -1.76 -19.36 -5.86
N SER A 117 -1.59 -20.34 -6.75
CA SER A 117 -1.70 -21.76 -6.40
C SER A 117 -0.62 -22.21 -5.41
N ILE A 118 0.62 -21.73 -5.56
CA ILE A 118 1.75 -22.09 -4.70
C ILE A 118 1.65 -21.42 -3.31
N ARG A 119 1.14 -20.18 -3.23
CA ARG A 119 0.89 -19.48 -1.96
C ARG A 119 -0.17 -20.17 -1.09
N HIS A 120 -1.25 -20.67 -1.69
CA HIS A 120 -2.32 -21.33 -0.96
C HIS A 120 -1.94 -22.73 -0.43
N GLN A 121 -0.93 -23.39 -1.00
CA GLN A 121 -0.40 -24.64 -0.46
C GLN A 121 0.44 -24.44 0.81
N GLU A 122 1.02 -23.25 1.04
CA GLU A 122 1.74 -22.90 2.28
C GLU A 122 0.77 -22.72 3.47
N GLU A 123 -0.44 -22.21 3.23
CA GLU A 123 -1.47 -22.01 4.27
C GLU A 123 -2.15 -23.31 4.73
N ALA A 124 -2.07 -24.39 3.94
CA ALA A 124 -2.74 -25.67 4.25
C ALA A 124 -1.93 -26.60 5.16
N VAL A 125 -0.64 -26.35 5.37
CA VAL A 125 0.27 -27.24 6.13
C VAL A 125 0.32 -26.89 7.64
N ASP A 126 -0.30 -25.78 8.05
CA ASP A 126 -0.31 -25.30 9.45
C ASP A 126 -1.53 -25.77 10.26
N SER A 127 -2.25 -26.80 9.77
CA SER A 127 -3.32 -27.47 10.53
C SER A 127 -2.80 -28.79 11.11
N PRO A 128 -2.69 -28.96 12.43
CA PRO A 128 -2.39 -30.26 13.03
C PRO A 128 -3.59 -31.20 12.86
N LEU A 129 -3.36 -32.31 12.16
CA LEU A 129 -4.25 -33.46 12.08
C LEU A 129 -4.67 -33.96 13.47
N SER A 130 -5.93 -34.35 13.62
CA SER A 130 -6.32 -35.40 14.55
C SER A 130 -7.15 -36.42 13.78
N SER A 131 -6.54 -37.58 13.57
CA SER A 131 -7.09 -38.74 12.88
C SER A 131 -7.89 -39.63 13.84
N GLU A 132 -8.94 -40.22 13.29
CA GLU A 132 -9.57 -41.52 13.63
C GLU A 132 -10.28 -41.70 14.98
N SER A 133 -11.60 -41.88 14.88
CA SER A 133 -12.30 -42.96 15.57
C SER A 133 -13.55 -43.35 14.77
N ASP A 134 -13.53 -44.53 14.16
CA ASP A 134 -14.71 -45.22 13.68
C ASP A 134 -15.61 -45.62 14.86
N ASN A 135 -16.91 -45.30 14.81
CA ASN A 135 -17.95 -46.33 14.91
C ASN A 135 -19.34 -45.80 14.51
N ASN A 136 -20.09 -46.66 13.84
CA ASN A 136 -21.45 -46.44 13.34
C ASN A 136 -22.50 -46.33 14.46
N GLN A 137 -23.48 -45.44 14.32
CA GLN A 137 -24.92 -45.80 14.34
C GLN A 137 -25.85 -44.62 14.07
N ALA A 138 -26.98 -44.95 13.45
CA ALA A 138 -28.04 -44.09 12.95
C ALA A 138 -28.77 -43.29 14.05
N ALA A 139 -29.24 -42.08 13.69
CA ALA A 139 -30.66 -41.70 13.65
C ALA A 139 -30.89 -40.18 13.89
N THR A 140 -31.75 -39.64 13.03
CA THR A 140 -32.67 -38.49 13.25
C THR A 140 -32.15 -37.05 13.27
N ALA A 141 -32.51 -36.35 12.19
CA ALA A 141 -33.00 -34.98 12.07
C ALA A 141 -32.92 -34.05 13.29
N THR A 142 -32.31 -32.88 13.07
CA THR A 142 -32.98 -31.58 13.29
C THR A 142 -32.14 -30.51 12.59
N GLY A 143 -32.77 -29.81 11.64
CA GLY A 143 -32.17 -28.63 11.02
C GLY A 143 -32.08 -27.50 12.02
N THR A 144 -31.02 -26.71 11.93
CA THR A 144 -31.02 -25.33 12.39
C THR A 144 -30.18 -24.55 11.40
N GLU A 145 -30.87 -23.67 10.68
CA GLU A 145 -30.35 -22.70 9.73
C GLU A 145 -29.32 -21.80 10.42
N GLU A 146 -28.04 -21.92 10.05
CA GLU A 146 -27.04 -20.92 10.37
C GLU A 146 -27.03 -19.89 9.24
N ARG A 147 -27.58 -18.72 9.57
CA ARG A 147 -27.87 -17.62 8.66
C ARG A 147 -26.60 -17.05 8.04
N ASP A 148 -26.71 -16.71 6.77
CA ASP A 148 -25.81 -15.81 6.03
C ASP A 148 -25.42 -14.59 6.88
N ALA A 149 -24.18 -14.58 7.36
CA ALA A 149 -23.57 -13.38 7.92
C ALA A 149 -23.17 -12.44 6.78
N ALA A 150 -23.80 -11.28 6.71
CA ALA A 150 -23.49 -10.23 5.76
C ALA A 150 -21.99 -9.81 5.82
N PRO A 151 -21.38 -9.36 4.71
CA PRO A 151 -20.00 -8.91 4.71
C PRO A 151 -19.80 -7.75 5.70
N LEU A 152 -18.93 -7.94 6.69
CA LEU A 152 -18.52 -6.88 7.62
C LEU A 152 -18.04 -5.66 6.82
N GLU A 153 -18.81 -4.57 6.89
CA GLU A 153 -18.42 -3.28 6.31
C GLU A 153 -17.09 -2.84 6.92
N SER A 154 -16.03 -2.77 6.10
CA SER A 154 -14.70 -2.40 6.56
C SER A 154 -14.47 -0.89 6.38
N PHE A 155 -14.15 -0.19 7.47
CA PHE A 155 -14.04 1.27 7.51
C PHE A 155 -12.60 1.76 7.35
N PRO A 156 -12.38 2.98 6.82
CA PRO A 156 -11.05 3.57 6.80
C PRO A 156 -10.53 3.86 8.22
N ILE A 157 -9.24 3.64 8.45
CA ILE A 157 -8.64 3.86 9.77
C ILE A 157 -8.65 5.34 10.18
N THR A 158 -9.03 5.60 11.44
CA THR A 158 -9.07 6.95 12.02
C THR A 158 -7.77 7.33 12.73
N ARG A 159 -7.56 8.62 12.99
CA ARG A 159 -6.40 9.10 13.79
C ARG A 159 -6.40 8.50 15.20
N ALA A 160 -7.58 8.37 15.81
CA ALA A 160 -7.73 7.75 17.13
C ALA A 160 -7.31 6.28 17.12
N GLN A 161 -7.70 5.51 16.10
CA GLN A 161 -7.29 4.11 15.93
C GLN A 161 -5.78 3.98 15.67
N ILE A 162 -5.18 4.89 14.89
CA ILE A 162 -3.71 4.93 14.72
C ILE A 162 -3.01 5.17 16.07
N LYS A 163 -3.55 6.06 16.91
CA LYS A 163 -3.02 6.33 18.26
C LYS A 163 -3.21 5.13 19.19
N ALA A 164 -4.38 4.49 19.17
CA ALA A 164 -4.67 3.30 19.96
C ALA A 164 -3.66 2.18 19.66
N TRP A 165 -3.41 1.87 18.39
CA TRP A 165 -2.38 0.89 18.02
C TRP A 165 -0.97 1.33 18.41
N HIS A 166 -0.64 2.62 18.26
CA HIS A 166 0.67 3.15 18.66
C HIS A 166 0.95 2.90 20.15
N ASP A 167 -0.03 3.18 21.00
CA ASP A 167 0.09 3.19 22.47
C ASP A 167 0.04 1.77 23.09
N LEU A 168 -0.34 0.73 22.33
CA LEU A 168 -0.24 -0.65 22.81
C LEU A 168 1.20 -1.03 23.11
N SER A 169 1.42 -1.80 24.18
CA SER A 169 2.72 -2.40 24.45
C SER A 169 3.08 -3.46 23.39
N PRO A 170 4.35 -3.82 23.23
CA PRO A 170 4.76 -4.92 22.35
C PRO A 170 4.02 -6.24 22.63
N GLU A 171 3.79 -6.54 23.91
CA GLU A 171 3.09 -7.74 24.37
C GLU A 171 1.62 -7.70 23.94
N ALA A 172 0.93 -6.58 24.18
CA ALA A 172 -0.46 -6.41 23.77
C ALA A 172 -0.63 -6.43 22.23
N LYS A 173 0.36 -5.96 21.47
CA LYS A 173 0.40 -6.08 20.01
C LYS A 173 0.56 -7.54 19.56
N CYS A 174 1.32 -8.34 20.31
CA CYS A 174 1.49 -9.77 20.05
C CYS A 174 0.20 -10.55 20.38
N GLU A 175 -0.42 -10.27 21.52
CA GLU A 175 -1.71 -10.85 21.94
C GLU A 175 -2.82 -10.51 20.95
N ALA A 176 -2.78 -9.32 20.35
CA ALA A 176 -3.71 -8.92 19.31
C ALA A 176 -3.49 -9.63 17.95
N GLY A 177 -2.50 -10.53 17.83
CA GLY A 177 -2.21 -11.26 16.59
C GLY A 177 -1.57 -10.39 15.49
N GLY A 178 -0.99 -9.25 15.86
CA GLY A 178 -0.44 -8.28 14.92
C GLY A 178 -1.48 -7.34 14.31
N TRP A 179 -1.03 -6.34 13.55
CA TRP A 179 -1.87 -5.22 13.14
C TRP A 179 -3.03 -5.62 12.22
N LYS A 180 -2.90 -6.72 11.45
CA LYS A 180 -3.95 -7.20 10.54
C LYS A 180 -5.14 -7.77 11.31
N VAL A 181 -4.87 -8.66 12.27
CA VAL A 181 -5.89 -9.27 13.13
C VAL A 181 -6.55 -8.18 13.97
N TRP A 182 -5.74 -7.29 14.55
CA TRP A 182 -6.26 -6.12 15.28
C TRP A 182 -7.12 -5.20 14.40
N ALA A 183 -6.74 -4.96 13.14
CA ALA A 183 -7.55 -4.13 12.25
C ALA A 183 -8.89 -4.80 11.89
N GLN A 184 -8.89 -6.11 11.63
CA GLN A 184 -10.09 -6.88 11.35
C GLN A 184 -11.07 -6.89 12.52
N THR A 185 -10.59 -7.12 13.75
CA THR A 185 -11.44 -7.12 14.95
C THR A 185 -12.09 -5.77 15.22
N GLN A 186 -11.48 -4.68 14.75
CA GLN A 186 -11.98 -3.32 14.85
C GLN A 186 -12.83 -2.90 13.64
N GLY A 187 -13.10 -3.80 12.68
CA GLY A 187 -13.83 -3.49 11.45
C GLY A 187 -13.09 -2.51 10.53
N ILE A 188 -11.76 -2.44 10.61
CA ILE A 188 -10.93 -1.52 9.82
C ILE A 188 -10.48 -2.22 8.53
N ALA A 189 -10.62 -1.54 7.39
CA ALA A 189 -10.13 -2.02 6.11
C ALA A 189 -8.61 -2.27 6.16
N ILE A 190 -8.18 -3.50 5.87
CA ILE A 190 -6.76 -3.91 5.90
C ILE A 190 -5.88 -3.04 5.01
N SER A 191 -6.37 -2.67 3.82
CA SER A 191 -5.67 -1.77 2.91
C SER A 191 -5.45 -0.38 3.53
N SER A 192 -6.43 0.10 4.31
CA SER A 192 -6.35 1.38 5.02
C SER A 192 -5.36 1.28 6.19
N ALA A 193 -5.53 0.30 7.08
CA ALA A 193 -4.65 0.08 8.22
C ALA A 193 -3.18 -0.16 7.79
N GLY A 194 -2.96 -0.93 6.72
CA GLY A 194 -1.63 -1.24 6.20
C GLY A 194 -0.86 -0.03 5.69
N ASN A 195 -1.52 1.10 5.41
CA ASN A 195 -0.84 2.35 5.07
C ASN A 195 -0.20 3.02 6.28
N TYR A 196 -0.63 2.72 7.51
CA TYR A 196 -0.23 3.45 8.72
C TYR A 196 0.38 2.56 9.80
N LEU A 197 0.02 1.27 9.87
CA LEU A 197 0.39 0.36 10.96
C LEU A 197 1.49 -0.65 10.54
N SER A 198 2.28 -1.09 11.52
CA SER A 198 3.18 -2.25 11.46
C SER A 198 3.04 -3.08 12.74
N ASN A 199 3.49 -4.34 12.73
CA ASN A 199 3.47 -5.17 13.94
C ASN A 199 4.29 -4.57 15.09
N THR A 200 5.30 -3.77 14.76
CA THR A 200 6.16 -3.08 15.72
C THR A 200 5.65 -1.69 16.14
N GLY A 201 4.52 -1.21 15.58
CA GLY A 201 3.99 0.12 15.87
C GLY A 201 3.47 0.84 14.62
N LEU A 202 4.04 2.00 14.29
CA LEU A 202 3.57 2.82 13.16
C LEU A 202 4.58 2.87 12.02
N ARG A 203 4.05 2.76 10.79
CA ARG A 203 4.73 3.18 9.56
C ARG A 203 4.90 4.70 9.56
N LEU A 204 5.78 5.17 8.70
CA LEU A 204 6.08 6.61 8.53
C LEU A 204 4.82 7.46 8.40
N ARG A 205 3.87 7.00 7.58
CA ARG A 205 2.59 7.66 7.37
C ARG A 205 1.74 7.74 8.64
N GLY A 206 1.75 6.68 9.46
CA GLY A 206 1.10 6.64 10.77
C GLY A 206 1.70 7.66 11.74
N ARG A 207 3.04 7.70 11.84
CA ARG A 207 3.75 8.65 12.71
C ARG A 207 3.43 10.09 12.34
N VAL A 208 3.50 10.42 11.06
CA VAL A 208 3.16 11.76 10.55
C VAL A 208 1.67 12.08 10.77
N ARG A 209 0.79 11.08 10.64
CA ARG A 209 -0.63 11.26 10.93
C ARG A 209 -0.91 11.53 12.41
N LEU A 210 0.00 11.18 13.33
CA LEU A 210 -0.09 11.48 14.76
C LEU A 210 0.64 12.76 15.20
N GLN A 211 1.55 13.32 14.39
CA GLN A 211 2.22 14.57 14.76
C GLN A 211 1.21 15.71 15.04
N PRO A 212 1.46 16.54 16.07
CA PRO A 212 0.64 17.71 16.35
C PRO A 212 0.76 18.75 15.21
N PRO A 213 -0.26 19.60 14.99
CA PRO A 213 -0.28 20.54 13.87
C PRO A 213 0.94 21.46 13.74
N GLY A 214 1.57 21.83 14.87
CA GLY A 214 2.75 22.70 14.91
C GLY A 214 4.07 22.03 14.49
N GLU A 215 4.11 20.70 14.44
CA GLU A 215 5.31 19.92 14.07
C GLU A 215 5.24 19.38 12.63
N ARG A 216 4.23 19.79 11.85
CA ARG A 216 3.94 19.22 10.52
C ARG A 216 4.95 19.53 9.42
N GLY A 217 6.10 20.14 9.75
CA GLY A 217 7.16 20.51 8.83
C GLY A 217 6.84 21.74 7.96
N ALA A 218 7.89 22.36 7.42
CA ALA A 218 7.76 23.53 6.55
C ALA A 218 7.12 23.16 5.19
N PRO A 219 6.42 24.08 4.52
CA PRO A 219 5.96 23.88 3.15
C PRO A 219 7.14 23.63 2.21
N ILE A 220 6.98 22.69 1.27
CA ILE A 220 8.01 22.43 0.24
C ILE A 220 8.22 23.64 -0.68
N THR A 221 9.49 23.95 -0.93
CA THR A 221 9.95 25.04 -1.81
C THR A 221 10.35 24.52 -3.18
N ASN A 222 10.44 25.41 -4.18
CA ASN A 222 10.91 25.02 -5.52
C ASN A 222 12.35 24.50 -5.49
N THR A 223 13.21 25.10 -4.66
CA THR A 223 14.61 24.64 -4.46
C THR A 223 14.65 23.20 -3.96
N GLN A 224 13.77 22.82 -3.03
CA GLN A 224 13.69 21.44 -2.54
C GLN A 224 13.13 20.48 -3.59
N ILE A 225 12.17 20.90 -4.41
CA ILE A 225 11.67 20.09 -5.52
C ILE A 225 12.80 19.84 -6.54
N GLN A 226 13.59 20.86 -6.87
CA GLN A 226 14.77 20.74 -7.74
C GLN A 226 15.84 19.84 -7.12
N ALA A 227 16.12 19.97 -5.82
CA ALA A 227 17.08 19.13 -5.12
C ALA A 227 16.70 17.65 -5.21
N TRP A 228 15.43 17.31 -4.98
CA TRP A 228 14.95 15.93 -5.14
C TRP A 228 15.03 15.44 -6.60
N GLN A 229 14.74 16.32 -7.56
CA GLN A 229 14.84 16.00 -8.98
C GLN A 229 16.28 15.65 -9.38
N ALA A 230 17.26 16.41 -8.87
CA ALA A 230 18.67 16.28 -9.20
C ALA A 230 19.33 15.00 -8.68
N LEU A 231 18.76 14.37 -7.65
CA LEU A 231 19.26 13.09 -7.15
C LEU A 231 19.09 11.98 -8.19
N SER A 232 20.14 11.16 -8.33
CA SER A 232 20.09 9.89 -9.05
C SER A 232 19.11 8.91 -8.38
N GLN A 233 18.73 7.86 -9.09
CA GLN A 233 17.83 6.85 -8.55
C GLN A 233 18.43 6.11 -7.34
N GLU A 234 19.75 5.91 -7.34
CA GLU A 234 20.46 5.28 -6.24
C GLU A 234 20.48 6.18 -5.00
N GLU A 235 20.76 7.47 -5.16
CA GLU A 235 20.68 8.43 -4.03
C GLU A 235 19.27 8.52 -3.45
N LYS A 236 18.23 8.48 -4.30
CA LYS A 236 16.83 8.43 -3.85
C LYS A 236 16.52 7.15 -3.05
N ARG A 237 17.12 6.02 -3.44
CA ARG A 237 17.01 4.74 -2.73
C ARG A 237 17.72 4.78 -1.39
N LEU A 238 18.95 5.29 -1.35
CA LEU A 238 19.73 5.50 -0.12
C LEU A 238 19.04 6.46 0.85
N ALA A 239 18.35 7.48 0.33
CA ALA A 239 17.55 8.39 1.13
C ALA A 239 16.27 7.74 1.72
N GLY A 240 15.99 6.47 1.40
CA GLY A 240 14.80 5.75 1.88
C GLY A 240 13.50 6.24 1.23
N GLY A 241 13.57 6.81 0.03
CA GLY A 241 12.44 7.38 -0.70
C GLY A 241 12.08 8.81 -0.29
N TRP A 242 11.18 9.43 -1.05
CA TRP A 242 10.89 10.87 -0.92
C TRP A 242 10.34 11.24 0.46
N MET A 243 9.55 10.37 1.09
CA MET A 243 8.95 10.65 2.40
C MET A 243 9.99 10.74 3.52
N THR A 244 11.00 9.85 3.49
CA THR A 244 12.10 9.86 4.45
C THR A 244 12.99 11.07 4.20
N TRP A 245 13.28 11.36 2.94
CA TRP A 245 14.06 12.52 2.52
C TRP A 245 13.43 13.87 2.91
N VAL A 246 12.12 14.06 2.71
CA VAL A 246 11.44 15.31 3.12
C VAL A 246 11.38 15.44 4.63
N GLN A 247 11.18 14.34 5.36
CA GLN A 247 11.14 14.37 6.82
C GLN A 247 12.51 14.73 7.42
N ALA A 248 13.61 14.18 6.86
CA ALA A 248 14.97 14.51 7.28
C ALA A 248 15.29 16.01 7.14
N GLN A 249 14.62 16.70 6.21
CA GLN A 249 14.74 18.14 6.00
C GLN A 249 13.67 18.98 6.72
N GLY A 250 12.84 18.36 7.57
CA GLY A 250 11.76 19.05 8.26
C GLY A 250 10.68 19.60 7.32
N ILE A 251 10.51 19.02 6.12
CA ILE A 251 9.49 19.41 5.15
C ILE A 251 8.20 18.62 5.41
N SER A 252 7.05 19.28 5.29
CA SER A 252 5.77 18.62 5.44
C SER A 252 5.54 17.58 4.34
N ILE A 253 5.40 16.31 4.73
CA ILE A 253 5.00 15.21 3.81
C ILE A 253 3.70 15.59 3.09
N SER A 254 2.76 16.22 3.80
CA SER A 254 1.49 16.62 3.23
C SER A 254 1.63 17.68 2.12
N SER A 255 2.62 18.57 2.25
CA SER A 255 2.96 19.56 1.23
C SER A 255 3.73 18.95 0.06
N ALA A 256 4.58 17.96 0.32
CA ALA A 256 5.46 17.35 -0.68
C ALA A 256 4.81 16.24 -1.51
N LYS A 257 3.78 15.57 -0.98
CA LYS A 257 3.13 14.40 -1.61
C LYS A 257 2.61 14.66 -3.04
N ASN A 258 2.25 15.90 -3.31
CA ASN A 258 1.71 16.27 -4.62
C ASN A 258 2.82 16.54 -5.62
N TYR A 259 4.08 16.67 -5.21
CA TYR A 259 5.18 17.10 -6.08
C TYR A 259 6.23 16.01 -6.28
N LEU A 260 6.49 15.18 -5.26
CA LEU A 260 7.59 14.20 -5.27
C LEU A 260 7.08 12.75 -5.40
N SER A 261 7.89 11.90 -6.02
CA SER A 261 7.74 10.45 -6.08
C SER A 261 9.09 9.77 -5.78
N ASN A 262 9.10 8.46 -5.54
CA ASN A 262 10.36 7.72 -5.32
C ASN A 262 11.25 7.64 -6.57
N THR A 263 10.70 7.92 -7.76
CA THR A 263 11.42 7.93 -9.02
C THR A 263 11.83 9.34 -9.46
N GLY A 264 11.33 10.39 -8.80
CA GLY A 264 11.61 11.77 -9.16
C GLY A 264 10.45 12.69 -8.83
N LEU A 265 9.93 13.39 -9.84
CA LEU A 265 8.82 14.32 -9.68
C LEU A 265 7.52 13.72 -10.22
N THR A 266 6.42 14.07 -9.56
CA THR A 266 5.08 13.91 -10.12
C THR A 266 4.85 14.95 -11.22
N LEU A 267 3.76 14.80 -11.99
CA LEU A 267 3.39 15.79 -13.01
C LEU A 267 3.14 17.19 -12.45
N PHE A 268 2.56 17.30 -11.25
CA PHE A 268 2.42 18.59 -10.57
C PHE A 268 3.78 19.14 -10.10
N GLY A 269 4.73 18.27 -9.74
CA GLY A 269 6.12 18.65 -9.43
C GLY A 269 6.82 19.22 -10.66
N ILE A 270 6.67 18.56 -11.80
CA ILE A 270 7.20 19.01 -13.09
C ILE A 270 6.60 20.36 -13.48
N GLU A 271 5.26 20.48 -13.47
CA GLU A 271 4.57 21.73 -13.78
C GLU A 271 4.98 22.87 -12.84
N ARG A 272 5.18 22.58 -11.55
CA ARG A 272 5.59 23.59 -10.58
C ARG A 272 6.97 24.18 -10.87
N LEU A 273 7.87 23.37 -11.44
CA LEU A 273 9.21 23.80 -11.84
C LEU A 273 9.27 24.47 -13.22
N GLN A 274 8.20 24.42 -14.01
CA GLN A 274 8.16 25.14 -15.28
C GLN A 274 8.28 26.65 -15.05
N PRO A 275 9.02 27.35 -15.91
CA PRO A 275 9.09 28.80 -15.88
C PRO A 275 7.69 29.39 -16.10
N PRO A 276 7.38 30.58 -15.55
CA PRO A 276 6.03 31.16 -15.58
C PRO A 276 5.38 31.24 -16.97
N GLY A 277 6.17 31.38 -18.04
CA GLY A 277 5.68 31.43 -19.43
C GLY A 277 5.35 30.06 -20.05
N GLU A 278 5.80 28.97 -19.45
CA GLU A 278 5.52 27.59 -19.91
C GLU A 278 4.47 26.88 -19.06
N ARG A 279 4.04 27.53 -17.96
CA ARG A 279 2.96 27.00 -17.13
C ARG A 279 1.65 27.02 -17.89
N GLY A 280 0.90 25.92 -17.80
CA GLY A 280 -0.39 25.81 -18.45
C GLY A 280 -1.36 26.92 -18.04
N THR A 281 -2.24 27.29 -18.95
CA THR A 281 -3.28 28.30 -18.72
C THR A 281 -4.35 27.80 -17.74
N PRO A 282 -5.05 28.69 -17.02
CA PRO A 282 -6.20 28.28 -16.21
C PRO A 282 -7.30 27.66 -17.08
N ILE A 283 -7.85 26.53 -16.65
CA ILE A 283 -8.95 25.87 -17.35
C ILE A 283 -10.16 26.81 -17.49
N THR A 284 -10.73 26.88 -18.69
CA THR A 284 -11.90 27.69 -19.04
C THR A 284 -13.20 26.88 -18.94
N ASN A 285 -14.35 27.55 -18.86
CA ASN A 285 -15.65 26.85 -18.83
C ASN A 285 -15.88 26.05 -20.13
N THR A 286 -15.46 26.58 -21.27
CA THR A 286 -15.52 25.88 -22.57
C THR A 286 -14.73 24.58 -22.54
N GLN A 287 -13.54 24.57 -21.93
CA GLN A 287 -12.73 23.35 -21.79
C GLN A 287 -13.38 22.34 -20.83
N ILE A 288 -14.00 22.80 -19.73
CA ILE A 288 -14.72 21.91 -18.81
C ILE A 288 -15.91 21.26 -19.53
N GLN A 289 -16.67 22.03 -20.33
CA GLN A 289 -17.75 21.51 -21.16
C GLN A 289 -17.26 20.53 -22.23
N ALA A 290 -16.16 20.85 -22.91
CA ALA A 290 -15.55 19.97 -23.90
C ALA A 290 -15.17 18.61 -23.28
N TRP A 291 -14.52 18.60 -22.12
CA TRP A 291 -14.21 17.36 -21.41
C TRP A 291 -15.48 16.62 -20.96
N GLN A 292 -16.49 17.33 -20.47
CA GLN A 292 -17.76 16.73 -20.07
C GLN A 292 -18.45 16.00 -21.23
N ALA A 293 -18.44 16.62 -22.42
CA ALA A 293 -19.10 16.12 -23.63
C ALA A 293 -18.43 14.89 -24.26
N LEU A 294 -17.16 14.60 -23.93
CA LEU A 294 -16.49 13.39 -24.43
C LEU A 294 -17.14 12.12 -23.86
N SER A 295 -17.27 11.09 -24.72
CA SER A 295 -17.61 9.72 -24.27
C SER A 295 -16.52 9.16 -23.37
N GLN A 296 -16.83 8.09 -22.62
CA GLN A 296 -15.82 7.44 -21.76
C GLN A 296 -14.69 6.81 -22.59
N GLU A 297 -15.01 6.33 -23.80
CA GLU A 297 -14.07 5.80 -24.78
C GLU A 297 -13.09 6.90 -25.20
N ALA A 298 -13.59 8.07 -25.63
CA ALA A 298 -12.75 9.19 -26.04
C ALA A 298 -11.88 9.73 -24.89
N LYS A 299 -12.38 9.70 -23.64
CA LYS A 299 -11.60 10.06 -22.45
C LYS A 299 -10.46 9.07 -22.20
N ARG A 300 -10.68 7.77 -22.43
CA ARG A 300 -9.66 6.72 -22.33
C ARG A 300 -8.62 6.85 -23.45
N GLU A 301 -9.05 7.08 -24.69
CA GLU A 301 -8.18 7.30 -25.85
C GLU A 301 -7.30 8.53 -25.68
N SER A 302 -7.83 9.59 -25.06
CA SER A 302 -7.04 10.77 -24.67
C SER A 302 -6.00 10.48 -23.58
N GLY A 303 -5.96 9.26 -23.05
CA GLY A 303 -5.07 8.83 -21.97
C GLY A 303 -5.38 9.49 -20.62
N GLY A 304 -6.64 9.87 -20.40
CA GLY A 304 -7.13 10.52 -19.19
C GLY A 304 -7.02 12.04 -19.19
N TRP A 305 -7.65 12.68 -18.19
CA TRP A 305 -7.81 14.14 -18.13
C TRP A 305 -6.47 14.89 -18.09
N ILE A 306 -5.43 14.26 -17.53
CA ILE A 306 -4.09 14.84 -17.41
C ILE A 306 -3.47 15.06 -18.79
N LYS A 307 -3.37 13.99 -19.60
CA LYS A 307 -2.78 14.07 -20.94
C LYS A 307 -3.59 14.99 -21.85
N TRP A 308 -4.92 14.92 -21.73
CA TRP A 308 -5.84 15.83 -22.42
C TRP A 308 -5.59 17.30 -22.02
N ALA A 309 -5.44 17.59 -20.73
CA ALA A 309 -5.16 18.95 -20.25
C ALA A 309 -3.81 19.48 -20.75
N GLN A 310 -2.77 18.64 -20.73
CA GLN A 310 -1.45 18.99 -21.26
C GLN A 310 -1.49 19.29 -22.76
N ALA A 311 -2.19 18.46 -23.55
CA ALA A 311 -2.35 18.66 -24.99
C ALA A 311 -3.05 19.99 -25.33
N GLN A 312 -3.87 20.51 -24.41
CA GLN A 312 -4.53 21.81 -24.56
C GLN A 312 -3.79 22.96 -23.88
N GLY A 313 -2.59 22.74 -23.36
CA GLY A 313 -1.83 23.76 -22.63
C GLY A 313 -2.55 24.27 -21.37
N ILE A 314 -3.35 23.41 -20.73
CA ILE A 314 -4.08 23.71 -19.50
C ILE A 314 -3.22 23.31 -18.32
N SER A 315 -3.19 24.15 -17.28
CA SER A 315 -2.47 23.79 -16.05
C SER A 315 -3.10 22.58 -15.38
N ILE A 316 -2.27 21.60 -14.98
CA ILE A 316 -2.71 20.39 -14.28
C ILE A 316 -3.34 20.77 -12.95
N GLY A 317 -2.81 21.79 -12.27
CA GLY A 317 -3.42 22.38 -11.08
C GLY A 317 -4.88 22.78 -11.31
N SER A 318 -5.16 23.59 -12.35
CA SER A 318 -6.53 24.05 -12.63
C SER A 318 -7.45 22.95 -13.15
N ALA A 319 -6.93 22.08 -14.01
CA ALA A 319 -7.67 20.94 -14.55
C ALA A 319 -8.05 19.94 -13.45
N SER A 320 -7.16 19.66 -12.49
CA SER A 320 -7.44 18.75 -11.37
C SER A 320 -8.60 19.21 -10.48
N ALA A 321 -8.84 20.53 -10.42
CA ALA A 321 -9.94 21.09 -9.66
C ALA A 321 -11.30 20.86 -10.33
N CYS A 322 -11.34 20.61 -11.64
CA CYS A 322 -12.56 20.53 -12.44
C CYS A 322 -12.81 19.16 -13.09
N LEU A 323 -11.77 18.38 -13.40
CA LEU A 323 -11.84 17.20 -14.25
C LEU A 323 -11.57 15.89 -13.48
N ARG A 324 -12.21 14.81 -13.93
CA ARG A 324 -11.94 13.41 -13.56
C ARG A 324 -11.90 12.56 -14.82
N ASN A 325 -11.25 11.40 -14.76
CA ASN A 325 -11.27 10.45 -15.89
C ASN A 325 -12.68 10.02 -16.28
N THR A 326 -13.61 9.98 -15.31
CA THR A 326 -15.02 9.62 -15.53
C THR A 326 -15.92 10.81 -15.86
N GLY A 327 -15.42 12.05 -15.85
CA GLY A 327 -16.25 13.24 -16.05
C GLY A 327 -15.72 14.45 -15.30
N LEU A 328 -16.57 15.08 -14.48
CA LEU A 328 -16.22 16.29 -13.73
C LEU A 328 -16.04 16.01 -12.24
N THR A 329 -15.24 16.84 -11.58
CA THR A 329 -15.30 16.95 -10.11
C THR A 329 -16.57 17.70 -9.71
N PRO A 330 -17.01 17.61 -8.44
CA PRO A 330 -18.08 18.47 -7.94
C PRO A 330 -17.80 19.97 -8.16
N GLY A 331 -16.54 20.40 -8.00
CA GLY A 331 -16.13 21.78 -8.28
C GLY A 331 -16.22 22.15 -9.76
N GLY A 332 -15.93 21.21 -10.68
CA GLY A 332 -16.12 21.41 -12.12
C GLY A 332 -17.59 21.50 -12.50
N ALA A 333 -18.43 20.64 -11.91
CA ALA A 333 -19.87 20.66 -12.12
C ALA A 333 -20.51 21.95 -11.58
N GLU A 334 -20.13 22.39 -10.37
CA GLU A 334 -20.57 23.66 -9.78
C GLU A 334 -20.15 24.85 -10.65
N ARG A 335 -18.94 24.81 -11.22
CA ARG A 335 -18.42 25.88 -12.08
C ARG A 335 -19.20 26.02 -13.40
N LEU A 336 -19.84 24.94 -13.87
CA LEU A 336 -20.71 24.96 -15.04
C LEU A 336 -22.17 25.32 -14.72
N GLN A 337 -22.53 25.49 -13.45
CA GLN A 337 -23.88 25.95 -13.12
C GLN A 337 -24.09 27.41 -13.53
N PRO A 338 -25.30 27.78 -13.99
CA PRO A 338 -25.66 29.17 -14.24
C PRO A 338 -25.42 30.02 -12.99
N LEU A 339 -24.97 31.27 -13.16
CA LEU A 339 -24.63 32.19 -12.06
C LEU A 339 -25.74 32.35 -11.00
N GLY A 340 -27.01 32.15 -11.35
CA GLY A 340 -28.16 32.19 -10.43
C GLY A 340 -28.54 30.87 -9.74
N LYS A 341 -27.80 29.77 -9.98
CA LYS A 341 -27.96 28.47 -9.28
C LYS A 341 -26.74 28.07 -8.46
N LYS A 342 -25.74 28.95 -8.38
CA LYS A 342 -24.56 28.74 -7.55
C LYS A 342 -25.03 28.80 -6.09
N GLY A 343 -24.90 27.68 -5.38
CA GLY A 343 -25.49 27.56 -4.05
C GLY A 343 -25.04 28.67 -3.09
N ASP A 344 -25.84 28.93 -2.08
CA ASP A 344 -25.58 30.01 -1.13
C ASP A 344 -24.39 29.67 -0.21
N PRO A 345 -23.74 30.68 0.40
CA PRO A 345 -22.83 30.43 1.51
C PRO A 345 -23.54 29.65 2.62
N ILE A 346 -22.84 28.72 3.26
CA ILE A 346 -23.42 27.98 4.38
C ILE A 346 -23.74 28.94 5.52
N THR A 347 -24.96 28.85 6.04
CA THR A 347 -25.39 29.63 7.21
C THR A 347 -24.99 28.92 8.51
N LEU A 348 -24.96 29.66 9.61
CA LEU A 348 -24.71 29.09 10.93
C LEU A 348 -25.75 28.02 11.30
N ALA A 349 -27.01 28.24 10.95
CA ALA A 349 -28.09 27.28 11.20
C ALA A 349 -27.88 25.96 10.44
N GLN A 350 -27.49 26.03 9.17
CA GLN A 350 -27.16 24.85 8.36
C GLN A 350 -25.92 24.12 8.91
N LEU A 351 -24.89 24.87 9.32
CA LEU A 351 -23.71 24.29 9.95
C LEU A 351 -24.10 23.50 11.22
N LEU A 352 -24.87 24.11 12.12
CA LEU A 352 -25.35 23.48 13.34
C LEU A 352 -26.24 22.27 13.06
N ALA A 353 -27.12 22.36 12.05
CA ALA A 353 -27.94 21.22 11.63
C ALA A 353 -27.07 20.02 11.22
N TRP A 354 -26.03 20.24 10.41
CA TRP A 354 -25.09 19.17 10.04
C TRP A 354 -24.34 18.59 11.26
N PHE A 355 -23.88 19.46 12.17
CA PHE A 355 -23.17 19.03 13.37
C PHE A 355 -24.04 18.20 14.33
N ASN A 356 -25.32 18.54 14.45
CA ASN A 356 -26.25 17.84 15.33
C ASN A 356 -26.78 16.53 14.73
N MET A 357 -26.58 16.27 13.44
CA MET A 357 -26.89 14.98 12.83
C MET A 357 -25.95 13.89 13.35
N SER A 358 -26.52 12.74 13.67
CA SER A 358 -25.82 11.50 13.97
C SER A 358 -25.08 10.95 12.75
N SER A 359 -24.12 10.05 12.98
CA SER A 359 -23.38 9.38 11.90
C SER A 359 -24.29 8.60 10.93
N GLU A 360 -25.40 8.05 11.45
CA GLU A 360 -26.43 7.34 10.67
C GLU A 360 -27.11 8.30 9.70
N GLU A 361 -27.61 9.44 10.21
CA GLU A 361 -28.31 10.47 9.42
C GLU A 361 -27.38 11.12 8.38
N ARG A 362 -26.11 11.33 8.70
CA ARG A 362 -25.12 11.84 7.73
C ARG A 362 -24.86 10.85 6.59
N ARG A 363 -24.95 9.54 6.86
CA ARG A 363 -24.80 8.48 5.87
C ARG A 363 -26.05 8.39 4.98
N GLU A 364 -27.24 8.44 5.56
CA GLU A 364 -28.50 8.51 4.83
C GLU A 364 -28.58 9.74 3.92
N ALA A 365 -28.02 10.88 4.37
CA ALA A 365 -27.90 12.08 3.57
C ALA A 365 -26.87 11.98 2.42
N GLY A 366 -26.16 10.84 2.29
CA GLY A 366 -25.16 10.61 1.25
C GLY A 366 -23.85 11.38 1.49
N GLY A 367 -23.55 11.76 2.74
CA GLY A 367 -22.39 12.55 3.13
C GLY A 367 -22.54 14.06 2.91
N TRP A 368 -21.59 14.85 3.45
CA TRP A 368 -21.69 16.31 3.51
C TRP A 368 -21.85 16.97 2.15
N ALA A 369 -21.26 16.40 1.08
CA ALA A 369 -21.31 16.98 -0.25
C ALA A 369 -22.71 16.85 -0.86
N THR A 370 -23.35 15.70 -0.68
CA THR A 370 -24.71 15.42 -1.14
C THR A 370 -25.71 16.22 -0.32
N TRP A 371 -25.56 16.26 0.99
CA TRP A 371 -26.38 17.08 1.88
C TRP A 371 -26.26 18.57 1.56
N ALA A 372 -25.05 19.09 1.35
CA ALA A 372 -24.86 20.49 0.97
C ALA A 372 -25.56 20.82 -0.35
N GLN A 373 -25.52 19.90 -1.31
CA GLN A 373 -26.21 20.06 -2.59
C GLN A 373 -27.73 20.11 -2.42
N THR A 374 -28.32 19.25 -1.59
CA THR A 374 -29.78 19.25 -1.34
C THR A 374 -30.24 20.50 -0.59
N GLN A 375 -29.39 21.07 0.25
CA GLN A 375 -29.63 22.32 0.96
C GLN A 375 -29.36 23.58 0.11
N GLY A 376 -28.98 23.43 -1.16
CA GLY A 376 -28.65 24.55 -2.03
C GLY A 376 -27.40 25.32 -1.59
N ILE A 377 -26.51 24.70 -0.82
CA ILE A 377 -25.27 25.31 -0.32
C ILE A 377 -24.18 25.17 -1.39
N SER A 378 -23.39 26.22 -1.62
CA SER A 378 -22.23 26.13 -2.51
C SER A 378 -21.25 25.05 -2.04
N TYR A 379 -20.78 24.24 -2.98
CA TYR A 379 -19.85 23.17 -2.68
C TYR A 379 -18.55 23.71 -2.06
N ARG A 380 -18.07 24.88 -2.52
CA ARG A 380 -16.91 25.54 -1.89
C ARG A 380 -17.15 25.90 -0.42
N SER A 381 -18.31 26.46 -0.10
CA SER A 381 -18.63 26.81 1.28
C SER A 381 -18.78 25.56 2.14
N ALA A 382 -19.55 24.58 1.67
CA ALA A 382 -19.71 23.30 2.36
C ALA A 382 -18.36 22.58 2.58
N LYS A 383 -17.51 22.52 1.57
CA LYS A 383 -16.18 21.90 1.69
C LYS A 383 -15.31 22.60 2.74
N LYS A 384 -15.41 23.93 2.85
CA LYS A 384 -14.61 24.70 3.82
C LYS A 384 -14.99 24.35 5.26
N TYR A 385 -16.27 24.14 5.53
CA TYR A 385 -16.78 24.04 6.90
C TYR A 385 -17.22 22.64 7.33
N LEU A 386 -17.67 21.80 6.40
CA LEU A 386 -18.19 20.45 6.68
C LEU A 386 -17.15 19.35 6.42
N ALA A 387 -16.21 19.56 5.47
CA ALA A 387 -15.21 18.54 5.17
C ALA A 387 -14.07 18.45 6.21
N LEU A 388 -13.92 19.47 7.08
CA LEU A 388 -12.95 19.45 8.17
C LEU A 388 -13.39 18.51 9.31
N THR A 389 -14.71 18.43 9.53
CA THR A 389 -15.32 17.90 10.75
C THR A 389 -15.57 16.40 10.72
N ASP A 390 -15.52 15.76 9.54
CA ASP A 390 -15.54 14.30 9.43
C ASP A 390 -14.23 13.64 9.89
N SER A 391 -13.21 14.43 10.27
CA SER A 391 -11.91 13.93 10.73
C SER A 391 -11.48 14.36 12.14
N GLU A 392 -12.28 15.22 12.79
CA GLU A 392 -12.04 15.72 14.15
C GLU A 392 -13.37 15.78 14.90
N THR A 393 -13.79 14.67 15.49
CA THR A 393 -14.63 14.72 16.69
C THR A 393 -13.69 14.80 17.90
N PRO A 394 -13.77 15.85 18.74
CA PRO A 394 -13.12 15.83 20.05
C PRO A 394 -13.84 14.81 20.94
N PRO A 395 -13.13 14.12 21.85
CA PRO A 395 -13.81 13.32 22.86
C PRO A 395 -14.55 14.29 23.80
N GLU A 396 -15.85 14.06 23.98
CA GLU A 396 -16.59 14.66 25.08
C GLU A 396 -16.03 14.14 26.41
N SER A 397 -15.99 15.06 27.38
CA SER A 397 -15.39 15.01 28.71
C SER A 397 -15.88 13.88 29.60
#